data_AF-A0A2D2DVL2-F1
#
_entry.id   AF-A0A2D2DVL2-F1
#
_cell.length_a   1.000
_cell.length_b   1.000
_cell.length_c   1.000
_cell.angle_alpha   90.00
_cell.angle_beta   90.00
_cell.angle_gamma   90.00
#
_symmetry.space_group_name_H-M   'P 1'
#
loop_
_entity.id
_entity.type
_entity.pdbx_description
1 polymer ?
#
loop_
_entity_poly.entity_id
_entity_poly.type
_entity_poly.pdbx_seq_one_letter_code
_entity_poly.pdbx_strand_id
1 'polypeptide(L)' 'MAEPPYQRHDVRQRDIVNHAISVQETSNTMSAIEYLKAQDIAPDVIERVLLEPQRRRGPLAH' A
#
# COMPACT_ATOMS: atom_id res chain seq x y z
N MET A 1 12.50 -25.02 12.06
CA MET A 1 12.46 -24.20 10.84
C MET A 1 11.63 -22.96 11.15
N ALA A 2 12.26 -21.81 11.33
CA ALA A 2 11.55 -20.57 11.61
C ALA A 2 11.16 -19.93 10.27
N GLU A 3 9.85 -19.76 10.04
CA GLU A 3 9.35 -19.02 8.88
C GLU A 3 9.91 -17.59 8.91
N PRO A 4 10.45 -17.07 7.81
CA PRO A 4 10.99 -15.72 7.80
C PRO A 4 9.87 -14.71 8.13
N PRO A 5 10.10 -13.76 9.07
CA PRO A 5 9.09 -12.74 9.44
C PRO A 5 8.70 -11.82 8.27
N TYR A 6 9.46 -11.85 7.18
CA TYR A 6 9.26 -11.10 5.95
C TYR A 6 7.85 -11.30 5.34
N GLN A 7 7.34 -12.53 5.35
CA GLN A 7 6.06 -12.84 4.70
C GLN A 7 4.86 -12.11 5.33
N ARG A 8 4.87 -11.94 6.67
CA ARG A 8 3.77 -11.26 7.38
C ARG A 8 3.80 -9.74 7.19
N HIS A 9 5.00 -9.17 7.09
CA HIS A 9 5.18 -7.74 6.85
C HIS A 9 4.69 -7.36 5.45
N ASP A 10 5.03 -8.17 4.43
CA ASP A 10 4.61 -7.94 3.05
C ASP A 10 3.08 -7.99 2.88
N VAL A 11 2.40 -8.94 3.55
CA VAL A 11 0.94 -9.07 3.49
C VAL A 11 0.26 -7.85 4.13
N ARG A 12 0.69 -7.46 5.34
CA ARG A 12 0.12 -6.29 6.03
C ARG A 12 0.30 -5.01 5.23
N GLN A 13 1.50 -4.80 4.67
CA GLN A 13 1.78 -3.61 3.85
C GLN A 13 0.92 -3.60 2.58
N ARG A 14 0.73 -4.76 1.94
CA ARG A 14 -0.15 -4.89 0.77
C ARG A 14 -1.61 -4.56 1.10
N ASP A 15 -2.13 -5.05 2.23
CA ASP A 15 -3.51 -4.78 2.64
C ASP A 15 -3.74 -3.29 2.95
N ILE A 16 -2.82 -2.66 3.67
CA ILE A 16 -2.85 -1.21 3.94
C ILE A 16 -2.88 -0.43 2.62
N VAL A 17 -2.02 -0.79 1.68
CA VAL A 17 -1.89 -0.14 0.38
C VAL A 17 -3.14 -0.35 -0.49
N ASN A 18 -3.76 -1.52 -0.45
CA ASN A 18 -5.03 -1.80 -1.15
C ASN A 18 -6.18 -1.01 -0.55
N HIS A 19 -6.27 -0.95 0.77
CA HIS A 19 -7.30 -0.15 1.44
C HIS A 19 -7.15 1.33 1.10
N ALA A 20 -5.92 1.86 1.06
CA ALA A 20 -5.67 3.24 0.69
C ALA A 20 -6.12 3.59 -0.75
N ILE A 21 -6.01 2.68 -1.73
CA ILE A 21 -6.65 2.89 -3.06
C ILE A 21 -8.14 3.04 -2.88
N SER A 22 -8.76 2.08 -2.20
CA SER A 22 -10.21 2.04 -2.12
C SER A 22 -10.73 3.31 -1.46
N VAL A 23 -10.04 3.84 -0.45
CA VAL A 23 -10.32 5.14 0.16
C VAL A 23 -10.11 6.29 -0.83
N GLN A 24 -9.06 6.27 -1.65
CA GLN A 24 -8.84 7.29 -2.68
C GLN A 24 -9.95 7.29 -3.75
N GLU A 25 -10.37 6.12 -4.22
CA GLU A 25 -11.39 5.94 -5.26
C GLU A 25 -12.80 6.28 -4.76
N THR A 26 -13.12 5.92 -3.51
CA THR A 26 -14.46 6.12 -2.94
C THR A 26 -14.64 7.47 -2.26
N SER A 27 -13.55 8.06 -1.76
CA SER A 27 -13.54 9.33 -1.04
C SER A 27 -12.71 10.37 -1.79
N ASN A 28 -11.44 10.54 -1.41
CA ASN A 28 -10.52 11.46 -2.07
C ASN A 28 -9.06 11.13 -1.71
N THR A 29 -8.12 11.72 -2.44
CA THR A 29 -6.68 11.53 -2.23
C THR A 29 -6.21 11.94 -0.83
N MET A 30 -6.77 13.00 -0.23
CA MET A 30 -6.35 13.43 1.12
C MET A 30 -6.70 12.38 2.19
N SER A 31 -7.91 11.80 2.12
CA SER A 31 -8.32 10.75 3.05
C SER A 31 -7.42 9.51 2.94
N ALA A 32 -6.96 9.16 1.73
CA ALA A 32 -6.00 8.08 1.53
C ALA A 32 -4.61 8.40 2.13
N ILE A 33 -4.14 9.65 2.00
CA ILE A 33 -2.89 10.12 2.61
C ILE A 33 -2.96 10.03 4.14
N GLU A 34 -4.05 10.50 4.74
CA GLU A 34 -4.25 10.47 6.19
C GLU A 34 -4.28 9.03 6.71
N TYR A 35 -4.98 8.13 6.02
CA TYR A 35 -5.01 6.72 6.35
C TYR A 35 -3.60 6.09 6.32
N LEU A 36 -2.83 6.35 5.26
CA LEU A 36 -1.47 5.81 5.14
C LEU A 36 -0.52 6.36 6.20
N LYS A 37 -0.64 7.65 6.55
CA LYS A 37 0.11 8.25 7.65
C LYS A 37 -0.23 7.62 9.00
N ALA A 38 -1.50 7.34 9.27
CA ALA A 38 -1.94 6.67 10.49
C ALA A 38 -1.41 5.23 10.61
N GLN A 39 -1.01 4.61 9.50
CA GLN A 39 -0.38 3.29 9.45
C GLN A 39 1.17 3.34 9.45
N ASP A 40 1.77 4.51 9.72
CA ASP A 40 3.23 4.73 9.75
C ASP A 40 3.91 4.42 8.41
N ILE A 41 3.19 4.61 7.30
CA ILE A 41 3.75 4.40 5.96
C ILE A 41 4.62 5.60 5.58
N ALA A 42 5.85 5.31 5.13
CA ALA A 42 6.80 6.33 4.71
C ALA A 42 6.26 7.20 3.55
N PRO A 43 6.52 8.52 3.54
CA PRO A 43 6.03 9.43 2.50
C PRO A 43 6.36 9.00 1.07
N ASP A 44 7.56 8.48 0.82
CA ASP A 44 7.97 7.96 -0.50
C ASP A 44 7.09 6.80 -0.97
N VAL A 45 6.65 5.95 -0.05
CA VAL A 45 5.74 4.83 -0.35
C VAL A 45 4.33 5.37 -0.63
N ILE A 46 3.87 6.37 0.14
CA ILE A 46 2.58 7.04 -0.08
C ILE A 46 2.54 7.66 -1.48
N GLU A 47 3.56 8.44 -1.82
CA GLU A 47 3.68 9.09 -3.13
C GLU A 47 3.61 8.06 -4.26
N ARG A 48 4.43 6.99 -4.19
CA ARG A 48 4.42 5.92 -5.19
C ARG A 48 3.05 5.23 -5.30
N VAL A 49 2.39 4.98 -4.18
CA VAL A 49 1.11 4.27 -4.11
C VAL A 49 -0.03 5.08 -4.73
N LEU A 50 -0.02 6.41 -4.53
CA LEU A 50 -1.07 7.31 -5.01
C LEU A 50 -0.82 7.84 -6.43
N LEU A 51 0.45 8.06 -6.82
CA LEU A 51 0.82 8.53 -8.16
C LEU A 51 0.89 7.39 -9.18
N GLU A 52 1.35 6.22 -8.76
CA GLU A 52 1.54 5.07 -9.64
C GLU A 52 0.88 3.80 -9.07
N PRO A 53 -0.44 3.80 -8.79
CA PRO A 53 -1.13 2.63 -8.21
C PRO A 53 -0.98 1.37 -9.09
N GLN A 54 -0.88 1.55 -10.40
CA GLN A 54 -0.67 0.52 -11.40
C GLN A 54 0.77 -0.07 -11.44
N ARG A 55 1.75 0.60 -10.84
CA ARG A 55 3.11 0.05 -10.66
C ARG A 55 3.26 -0.88 -9.46
N ARG A 56 2.17 -1.14 -8.72
CA ARG A 56 2.12 -2.19 -7.69
C ARG A 56 2.29 -3.54 -8.37
N ARG A 57 3.55 -3.92 -8.64
CA ARG A 57 3.97 -5.17 -9.30
C ARG A 57 2.80 -5.78 -10.05
N GLY A 58 2.55 -5.29 -11.27
CA GLY A 58 1.64 -5.97 -12.20
C GLY A 58 1.94 -7.48 -12.13
N PRO A 59 0.91 -8.34 -12.20
CA PRO A 59 1.08 -9.78 -12.03
C PRO A 59 2.32 -10.15 -12.83
N LEU A 60 3.32 -10.76 -12.17
CA LEU A 60 4.52 -11.26 -12.83
C LEU A 60 4.03 -12.03 -14.06
N ALA A 61 4.09 -11.37 -15.22
CA ALA A 61 3.71 -11.95 -16.48
C ALA A 61 4.86 -12.90 -16.78
N HIS A 62 4.63 -14.16 -16.43
CA HIS A 62 5.41 -15.28 -16.88
C HIS A 62 5.07 -15.60 -18.34
#